data_AF-A0A934A8D5-F1
#
_entry.id   AF-A0A934A8D5-F1
#
_cell.length_a   1.000
_cell.length_b   1.000
_cell.length_c   1.000
_cell.angle_alpha   90.00
_cell.angle_beta   90.00
_cell.angle_gamma   90.00
#
_symmetry.space_group_name_H-M   'P 1'
#
loop_
_entity.id
_entity.type
_entity.pdbx_description
1 polymer ?
#
loop_
_entity_poly.entity_id
_entity_poly.type
_entity_poly.pdbx_seq_one_letter_code
_entity_poly.pdbx_strand_id
1 'polypeptide(L)' 'MKEIQVKVFDNDLEKAMRILKKKIQNDGLFKRLKLKKSYEKPSEYKRRKQREAIRRQRIAASRSKASR' A
#
# COMPACT_ATOMS: atom_id res chain seq x y z
N MET A 1 6.66 1.26 -12.81
CA MET A 1 5.63 0.42 -12.16
C MET A 1 6.10 -1.01 -12.30
N LYS A 2 6.10 -1.80 -11.22
CA LYS A 2 6.52 -3.20 -11.31
C LYS A 2 5.33 -4.00 -11.84
N GLU A 3 5.55 -4.83 -12.85
CA GLU A 3 4.48 -5.59 -13.49
C GLU A 3 3.90 -6.60 -12.49
N ILE A 4 2.58 -6.56 -12.26
CA ILE A 4 1.91 -7.47 -11.30
C ILE A 4 1.40 -8.67 -12.09
N GLN A 5 2.15 -9.76 -12.03
CA GLN A 5 1.76 -11.04 -12.63
C GLN A 5 1.59 -12.12 -11.55
N VAL A 6 0.65 -13.04 -11.76
CA VAL A 6 0.41 -14.21 -10.93
C VAL A 6 0.23 -15.41 -11.85
N LYS A 7 1.06 -16.44 -11.65
CA LYS A 7 0.90 -17.74 -12.31
C LYS A 7 -0.11 -18.57 -11.52
N VAL A 8 -1.01 -19.24 -12.22
CA VAL A 8 -1.94 -20.21 -11.63
C VAL A 8 -1.24 -21.56 -11.62
N PHE A 9 -1.28 -22.25 -10.49
CA PHE A 9 -0.77 -23.61 -10.33
C PHE A 9 -1.94 -24.52 -9.97
N ASP A 10 -1.93 -25.74 -10.50
CA ASP A 10 -2.89 -26.80 -10.17
C ASP A 10 -4.38 -26.44 -10.35
N ASN A 11 -4.68 -25.54 -11.30
CA ASN A 11 -6.01 -24.97 -11.53
C ASN A 11 -6.66 -24.28 -10.31
N ASP A 12 -5.88 -23.94 -9.27
CA ASP A 12 -6.39 -23.23 -8.10
C ASP A 12 -6.51 -21.71 -8.38
N LEU A 13 -7.64 -21.36 -9.00
CA LEU A 13 -7.96 -20.00 -9.40
C LEU A 13 -8.21 -19.09 -8.18
N GLU A 14 -8.85 -19.62 -7.13
CA GLU A 14 -9.20 -18.83 -5.96
C GLU A 14 -7.96 -18.34 -5.21
N LYS A 15 -6.97 -19.23 -5.05
CA LYS A 15 -5.68 -18.88 -4.45
C LYS A 15 -4.92 -17.87 -5.29
N ALA A 16 -4.91 -18.04 -6.61
CA ALA A 16 -4.29 -17.08 -7.52
C ALA A 16 -4.92 -15.68 -7.39
N MET A 17 -6.26 -15.59 -7.35
CA MET A 17 -6.99 -14.34 -7.15
C MET A 17 -6.68 -13.69 -5.79
N ARG A 18 -6.58 -14.49 -4.72
CA ARG A 18 -6.20 -14.00 -3.39
C ARG A 18 -4.77 -13.43 -3.37
N ILE A 19 -3.83 -14.12 -4.01
CA ILE A 19 -2.44 -13.66 -4.13
C ILE A 19 -2.37 -12.36 -4.93
N LEU A 20 -3.10 -12.28 -6.06
CA LEU A 20 -3.17 -11.09 -6.90
C LEU A 20 -3.69 -9.89 -6.09
N LYS A 21 -4.81 -10.06 -5.39
CA LYS A 21 -5.39 -9.03 -4.51
C LYS A 21 -4.37 -8.54 -3.48
N LYS A 22 -3.66 -9.46 -2.81
CA LYS A 22 -2.63 -9.12 -1.83
C LYS A 22 -1.45 -8.36 -2.45
N LYS A 23 -0.98 -8.76 -3.64
CA LYS A 23 0.08 -8.06 -4.38
C LYS A 23 -0.34 -6.62 -4.72
N ILE A 24 -1.56 -6.43 -5.23
CA ILE A 24 -2.09 -5.09 -5.57
C ILE A 24 -2.21 -4.20 -4.33
N GLN A 25 -2.69 -4.76 -3.21
CA GLN A 25 -2.78 -4.04 -1.95
C GLN A 25 -1.40 -3.63 -1.41
N ASN A 26 -0.40 -4.52 -1.48
CA ASN A 26 0.97 -4.25 -1.04
C ASN A 26 1.68 -3.20 -1.89
N ASP A 27 1.47 -3.20 -3.21
CA ASP A 27 2.03 -2.17 -4.10
C ASP A 27 1.43 -0.77 -3.83
N GLY A 28 0.30 -0.70 -3.11
CA GLY A 28 -0.35 0.56 -2.74
C GLY A 28 -0.94 1.30 -3.93
N LEU A 29 -1.21 0.59 -5.04
CA LEU A 29 -1.73 1.15 -6.28
C LEU A 29 -3.02 1.95 -6.05
N PHE A 30 -3.98 1.38 -5.33
CA PHE A 30 -5.24 2.04 -5.00
C PHE A 30 -5.04 3.34 -4.19
N LYS A 31 -4.07 3.36 -3.29
CA LYS A 31 -3.74 4.56 -2.52
C LYS A 31 -3.18 5.67 -3.43
N ARG A 32 -2.31 5.31 -4.37
CA ARG A 32 -1.77 6.26 -5.37
C ARG A 32 -2.86 6.76 -6.32
N LEU A 33 -3.73 5.88 -6.80
CA LEU A 33 -4.86 6.26 -7.67
C LEU A 33 -5.82 7.22 -6.96
N LYS A 34 -6.15 6.94 -5.70
CA LYS A 34 -7.00 7.83 -4.90
C LYS A 34 -6.37 9.22 -4.70
N LEU A 35 -5.06 9.26 -4.45
CA LEU A 35 -4.32 10.52 -4.29
C LEU A 35 -4.21 11.32 -5.59
N LYS A 36 -4.16 10.65 -6.75
CA LYS A 36 -4.07 11.30 -8.06
C LYS A 36 -5.42 11.68 -8.68
N LYS A 37 -6.54 11.34 -8.04
CA LYS A 37 -7.88 11.59 -8.58
C LYS A 37 -8.20 13.08 -8.72
N SER A 38 -7.63 13.92 -7.86
CA SER A 38 -7.79 15.37 -7.88
C SER A 38 -6.43 16.05 -7.73
N TYR A 39 -6.31 17.27 -8.24
CA TYR A 39 -5.13 18.10 -7.98
C TYR A 39 -5.01 18.41 -6.48
N GLU A 40 -3.82 18.21 -5.92
CA GLU A 40 -3.47 18.55 -4.54
C GLU A 40 -2.52 19.74 -4.57
N LYS A 41 -2.84 20.83 -3.86
CA LYS A 41 -1.95 21.99 -3.80
C LYS A 41 -0.60 21.61 -3.16
N PRO A 42 0.53 22.25 -3.55
CA PRO A 42 1.85 21.91 -2.99
C PRO A 42 1.94 22.03 -1.46
N SER A 43 1.23 22.98 -0.86
CA SER A 43 1.15 23.15 0.60
C SER A 43 0.42 21.99 1.29
N GLU A 44 -0.66 21.49 0.69
CA GLU A 44 -1.43 20.34 1.18
C GLU A 44 -0.62 19.05 1.05
N TYR A 45 0.07 18.88 -0.08
CA TYR A 45 0.99 17.77 -0.30
C TYR A 45 2.07 17.70 0.80
N LYS A 46 2.71 18.84 1.12
CA LYS A 46 3.72 18.94 2.20
C LYS A 46 3.13 18.52 3.55
N ARG A 47 1.95 19.05 3.91
CA ARG A 47 1.24 18.71 5.16
C ARG A 47 0.88 17.22 5.22
N ARG A 48 0.37 16.63 4.13
CA ARG A 48 0.03 15.21 4.06
C ARG A 48 1.26 14.33 4.22
N LYS A 49 2.37 14.63 3.52
CA LYS A 49 3.62 13.87 3.60
C LYS A 49 4.16 13.84 5.04
N GLN A 50 4.14 14.97 5.74
CA GLN A 50 4.53 15.05 7.15
C GLN A 50 3.64 14.17 8.05
N ARG A 51 2.31 14.26 7.91
CA ARG A 51 1.37 13.42 8.67
C ARG A 51 1.58 11.92 8.40
N GLU A 52 1.80 11.54 7.15
CA GLU A 52 2.06 10.14 6.79
C GLU A 52 3.38 9.62 7.36
N ALA A 53 4.42 10.45 7.43
CA ALA A 53 5.70 10.09 8.04
C ALA A 53 5.55 9.84 9.55
N ILE A 54 4.88 10.76 10.26
CA ILE A 54 4.59 10.62 11.70
C ILE A 54 3.77 9.36 11.95
N ARG A 55 2.72 9.11 11.15
CA ARG A 55 1.90 7.90 11.27
C ARG A 55 2.74 6.64 11.07
N ARG A 56 3.64 6.62 10.08
CA ARG A 56 4.53 5.48 9.82
C ARG A 56 5.46 5.22 10.99
N GLN A 57 6.06 6.26 11.57
CA GLN A 57 6.92 6.15 12.74
C GLN A 57 6.15 5.60 13.96
N ARG A 58 4.92 6.08 14.21
CA ARG A 58 4.07 5.57 15.30
C ARG A 58 3.75 4.08 15.14
N ILE A 59 3.41 3.65 13.93
CA ILE A 59 3.13 2.23 13.64
C ILE A 59 4.39 1.36 13.79
N ALA A 60 5.55 1.85 13.36
CA ALA A 60 6.81 1.13 13.52
C ALA A 60 7.17 0.96 15.01
N ALA A 61 7.04 2.03 15.79
CA ALA A 61 7.30 2.01 17.22
C ALA A 61 6.32 1.13 18.01
N SER A 62 5.04 1.08 17.62
CA SER A 62 4.07 0.19 18.28
C SER A 62 4.38 -1.29 17.99
N ARG A 63 4.84 -1.62 16.78
CA ARG A 63 5.26 -2.98 16.42
C ARG A 63 6.50 -3.43 17.18
N SER A 64 7.51 -2.57 17.32
CA SER A 64 8.73 -2.90 18.06
C SER A 64 8.50 -3.06 19.57
N LYS A 65 7.47 -2.41 20.12
CA LYS A 65 7.04 -2.59 21.52
C LYS A 65 6.29 -3.88 21.75
N ALA A 66 5.51 -4.35 20.77
CA ALA A 66 4.78 -5.61 20.84
C ALA A 66 5.67 -6.84 20.65
N SER A 67 6.88 -6.67 20.09
CA SER A 67 7.89 -7.72 19.94
C SER A 67 8.91 -7.77 21.09
N ARG A 68 8.81 -6.85 22.05
CA ARG A 68 9.55 -6.87 23.33
C ARG A 68 8.62 -7.44 24.39
#